data_AF-A0A3A9ZQE1-F1
#
_entry.id   AF-A0A3A9ZQE1-F1
#
_cell.length_a   1.000
_cell.length_b   1.000
_cell.length_c   1.000
_cell.angle_alpha   90.00
_cell.angle_beta   90.00
_cell.angle_gamma   90.00
#
_symmetry.space_group_name_H-M   'P 1'
#
loop_
_entity.id
_entity.type
_entity.pdbx_description
1 polymer ?
#
loop_
_entity_poly.entity_id
_entity_poly.type
_entity_poly.pdbx_seq_one_letter_code
_entity_poly.pdbx_strand_id
1 'polypeptide(L)' 'MLDVMLEEDWMGLPVWARNLAFRLACLQRPEDVELLRVAACDLHAFGPDWDAIAAELHRRADRLEAGQDVSLP' A
#
# COMPACT_ATOMS: atom_id res chain seq x y z
N MET A 1 10.18 -1.12 9.66
CA MET A 1 9.40 -0.13 10.43
C MET A 1 7.90 -0.32 10.20
N LEU A 2 7.42 -0.42 8.95
CA LEU A 2 6.04 -0.82 8.67
C LEU A 2 5.73 -2.27 9.07
N ASP A 3 6.61 -3.23 8.75
CA ASP A 3 6.39 -4.64 9.12
C ASP A 3 6.25 -4.82 10.63
N VAL A 4 7.09 -4.13 11.41
CA VAL A 4 7.01 -4.10 12.88
C VAL A 4 5.70 -3.47 13.38
N MET A 5 5.17 -2.45 12.70
CA MET A 5 3.87 -1.85 13.04
C MET A 5 2.68 -2.76 12.68
N LEU A 6 2.83 -3.60 11.65
CA LEU A 6 1.81 -4.57 11.24
C LEU A 6 1.79 -5.81 12.15
N GLU A 7 2.96 -6.19 12.69
CA GLU A 7 3.11 -7.34 13.58
C GLU A 7 2.67 -7.08 15.03
N GLU A 8 2.86 -5.87 15.57
CA GLU A 8 2.72 -5.68 17.03
C GLU A 8 1.32 -5.32 17.55
N ASP A 9 0.44 -4.62 16.83
CA ASP A 9 -0.95 -4.44 17.29
C ASP A 9 -1.85 -3.87 16.18
N TRP A 10 -2.23 -4.71 15.23
CA TRP A 10 -3.04 -4.34 14.05
C TRP A 10 -4.42 -3.73 14.40
N MET A 11 -4.88 -3.87 15.64
CA MET A 11 -6.14 -3.31 16.15
C MET A 11 -5.99 -2.09 17.07
N GLY A 12 -4.76 -1.72 17.48
CA GLY A 12 -4.53 -0.65 18.45
C GLY A 12 -4.51 0.76 17.85
N LEU A 13 -4.23 0.89 16.54
CA LEU A 13 -4.12 2.19 15.87
C LEU A 13 -5.44 2.61 15.20
N PRO A 14 -5.84 3.89 15.32
CA PRO A 14 -6.96 4.41 14.56
C PRO A 14 -6.74 4.27 13.05
N VAL A 15 -7.83 3.98 12.32
CA VAL A 15 -7.85 3.86 10.85
C VAL A 15 -7.09 5.00 10.15
N TRP A 16 -7.29 6.24 10.61
CA TRP A 16 -6.64 7.42 10.02
C TRP A 16 -5.11 7.39 10.14
N ALA A 17 -4.58 6.85 11.25
CA ALA A 17 -3.14 6.80 11.51
C ALA A 17 -2.47 5.75 10.62
N ARG A 18 -3.12 4.59 10.47
CA ARG A 18 -2.66 3.52 9.58
C ARG A 18 -2.66 3.97 8.12
N ASN A 19 -3.76 4.59 7.68
CA ASN A 19 -3.88 5.14 6.33
C ASN A 19 -2.81 6.21 6.05
N LEU A 20 -2.53 7.08 7.03
CA LEU A 20 -1.48 8.08 6.90
C LEU A 20 -0.09 7.43 6.78
N ALA A 21 0.22 6.45 7.62
CA ALA A 21 1.50 5.74 7.60
C ALA A 21 1.74 5.06 6.24
N PHE A 22 0.75 4.33 5.71
CA PHE A 22 0.85 3.70 4.39
C PHE A 22 1.05 4.70 3.28
N ARG A 23 0.33 5.82 3.28
CA ARG A 23 0.50 6.87 2.26
C ARG A 23 1.89 7.50 2.31
N LEU A 24 2.39 7.81 3.50
CA LEU A 24 3.75 8.34 3.68
C LEU A 24 4.80 7.33 3.18
N ALA A 25 4.61 6.05 3.49
CA ALA A 25 5.51 5.02 3.00
C ALA A 25 5.49 4.89 1.47
N CYS A 26 4.31 4.91 0.85
CA CYS A 26 4.16 4.86 -0.61
C CYS A 26 4.76 6.09 -1.31
N LEU A 27 4.84 7.24 -0.63
CA LEU A 27 5.55 8.42 -1.13
C LEU A 27 7.07 8.28 -1.00
N GLN A 28 7.55 7.63 0.06
CA GLN A 28 8.99 7.40 0.27
C GLN A 28 9.56 6.30 -0.63
N ARG A 29 8.74 5.31 -1.00
CA ARG A 29 9.11 4.18 -1.85
C ARG A 29 8.09 3.99 -2.99
N PRO A 30 8.07 4.89 -3.97
CA PRO A 30 7.02 4.92 -4.98
C PRO A 30 7.03 3.74 -5.97
N GLU A 31 8.15 3.03 -6.09
CA GLU A 31 8.34 1.85 -6.93
C GLU A 31 8.28 0.50 -6.17
N ASP A 32 8.04 0.53 -4.86
CA ASP A 32 7.93 -0.69 -4.04
C ASP A 32 6.56 -1.34 -4.25
N VAL A 33 6.51 -2.30 -5.16
CA VAL A 33 5.31 -3.01 -5.59
C VAL A 33 4.57 -3.65 -4.42
N GLU A 34 5.28 -4.38 -3.56
CA GLU A 34 4.69 -5.07 -2.41
C GLU A 34 4.08 -4.08 -1.43
N LEU A 35 4.76 -2.96 -1.16
CA LEU A 35 4.21 -1.90 -0.33
C LEU A 35 2.90 -1.33 -0.89
N LEU A 36 2.83 -1.10 -2.20
CA LEU A 36 1.62 -0.59 -2.85
C LEU A 36 0.47 -1.60 -2.73
N ARG A 37 0.73 -2.90 -2.89
CA ARG A 37 -0.25 -3.98 -2.73
C ARG A 37 -0.77 -4.08 -1.29
N VAL A 38 0.13 -4.08 -0.30
CA VAL A 38 -0.26 -4.15 1.12
C VAL A 38 -1.08 -2.93 1.51
N ALA A 39 -0.66 -1.73 1.10
CA ALA A 39 -1.40 -0.49 1.38
C ALA A 39 -2.80 -0.47 0.75
N ALA A 40 -2.96 -1.02 -0.46
CA ALA A 40 -4.26 -1.10 -1.12
C ALA A 40 -5.22 -2.08 -0.41
N CYS A 41 -4.74 -3.26 -0.03
CA CYS A 41 -5.50 -4.23 0.74
C CYS A 41 -5.96 -3.65 2.09
N ASP A 42 -5.07 -2.91 2.75
CA ASP A 42 -5.34 -2.27 4.03
C ASP A 42 -6.50 -1.26 3.96
N LEU A 43 -6.50 -0.44 2.90
CA LEU A 43 -7.52 0.57 2.66
C LEU A 43 -8.90 -0.05 2.38
N HIS A 44 -8.96 -1.15 1.62
CA HIS A 44 -10.22 -1.86 1.37
C HIS A 44 -10.84 -2.45 2.65
N ALA A 45 -10.02 -2.81 3.65
CA ALA A 45 -10.51 -3.40 4.90
C ALA A 45 -11.31 -2.42 5.78
N PHE A 46 -11.23 -1.11 5.52
CA PHE A 46 -11.85 -0.07 6.36
C PHE A 46 -13.04 0.64 5.72
N GLY A 47 -13.53 0.17 4.58
CA GLY A 47 -14.78 0.63 3.96
C GLY A 47 -14.58 1.43 2.67
N PRO A 48 -15.71 1.76 2.00
CA PRO A 48 -15.71 2.18 0.60
C PRO A 48 -15.10 3.56 0.33
N ASP A 49 -14.96 4.40 1.37
CA ASP A 49 -14.39 5.75 1.26
C ASP A 49 -12.97 5.75 0.67
N TRP A 50 -12.28 4.62 0.74
CA TRP A 50 -10.90 4.47 0.30
C TRP A 50 -10.72 3.69 -1.00
N ASP A 51 -11.79 3.15 -1.58
CA ASP A 51 -11.72 2.24 -2.73
C ASP A 51 -11.04 2.86 -3.95
N ALA A 52 -11.29 4.14 -4.21
CA ALA A 52 -10.66 4.85 -5.34
C ALA A 52 -9.12 4.94 -5.17
N ILE A 53 -8.64 5.10 -3.94
CA ILE A 53 -7.22 5.21 -3.64
C ILE A 53 -6.57 3.82 -3.68
N ALA A 54 -7.22 2.81 -3.09
CA ALA A 54 -6.77 1.43 -3.17
C ALA A 54 -6.65 0.96 -4.64
N ALA A 55 -7.64 1.29 -5.47
CA ALA A 55 -7.64 0.97 -6.90
C ALA A 55 -6.50 1.68 -7.67
N GLU A 56 -6.11 2.90 -7.30
CA GLU A 56 -4.93 3.55 -7.91
C GLU A 56 -3.63 2.89 -7.47
N LEU A 57 -3.50 2.50 -6.19
CA LEU A 57 -2.32 1.81 -5.69
C LEU A 57 -2.13 0.46 -6.38
N HIS A 58 -3.19 -0.33 -6.55
CA HIS A 58 -3.15 -1.56 -7.36
C HIS A 58 -2.73 -1.29 -8.80
N ARG A 59 -3.37 -0.33 -9.49
CA ARG A 59 -3.00 0.01 -10.87
C ARG A 59 -1.57 0.49 -11.00
N ARG A 60 -1.01 1.15 -9.99
CA ARG A 60 0.41 1.53 -9.96
C ARG A 60 1.32 0.32 -9.81
N ALA A 61 1.01 -0.58 -8.87
CA ALA A 61 1.75 -1.83 -8.68
C ALA A 61 1.79 -2.64 -9.98
N ASP A 62 0.63 -2.83 -10.62
CA ASP A 62 0.53 -3.58 -11.89
C ASP A 62 1.36 -2.94 -13.02
N ARG A 63 1.39 -1.60 -13.11
CA ARG A 63 2.24 -0.89 -14.08
C ARG A 63 3.74 -1.09 -13.81
N LEU A 64 4.13 -1.11 -12.55
CA LEU A 64 5.53 -1.28 -12.14
C LEU A 64 6.01 -2.71 -12.42
N GLU A 65 5.21 -3.72 -12.05
CA GLU A 65 5.50 -5.13 -12.38
C GLU A 65 5.62 -5.33 -13.89
N ALA A 66 4.66 -4.83 -14.67
CA ALA A 66 4.71 -4.93 -16.13
C ALA A 66 5.95 -4.22 -16.74
N GLY A 67 6.40 -3.11 -16.13
CA GLY A 67 7.62 -2.42 -16.54
C GLY A 67 8.91 -3.12 -16.11
N GLN A 68 8.89 -3.83 -14.97
CA GLN A 68 10.00 -4.64 -14.48
C GLN A 68 10.19 -5.91 -15.33
N ASP A 69 9.10 -6.56 -15.75
CA ASP A 69 9.13 -7.73 -16.63
C ASP A 69 9.71 -7.43 -18.01
N VAL A 70 9.50 -6.21 -18.53
CA VAL A 70 10.10 -5.77 -19.81
C VAL A 70 11.61 -5.49 -19.67
N SER A 71 12.11 -5.32 -18.44
CA SER A 71 13.50 -4.95 -18.17
C SER A 71 14.42 -6.13 -17.82
N LEU A 72 13.89 -7.37 -17.77
CA LEU A 72 14.65 -8.61 -17.63
C LEU A 72 14.96 -9.20 -19.03
N PRO A 73 16.24 -9.27 -19.46
CA PRO A 73 16.64 -9.94 -20.71
C PRO A 73 16.62 -11.47 -20.61
#